data_AF-A0AAV7X307-F1
#
_entry.id   AF-A0AAV7X307-F1
#
_cell.length_a   1.000
_cell.length_b   1.000
_cell.length_c   1.000
_cell.angle_alpha   90.00
_cell.angle_beta   90.00
_cell.angle_gamma   90.00
#
_symmetry.space_group_name_H-M   'P 1'
#
loop_
_entity.id
_entity.type
_entity.pdbx_description
1 polymer ?
#
loop_
_entity_poly.entity_id
_entity_poly.type
_entity_poly.pdbx_seq_one_letter_code
_entity_poly.pdbx_strand_id
1 'polypeptide(L)'
;MVRASGYPVERHTARTDDGFLLTVFRIPRPGRPAVFLMHGILSSSADFVFLGKGRALALLLHDAGYDVWMGNARGTTESRRHERLRPDQAAFWDFSWHEIGTLDVPACVDLVLRRTRQSALHYVGHSQVSRHRTLIFLQ
;
A
#
# COMPACT_ATOMS: atom_id res chain seq x y z
N MET A 1 10.97 -4.08 -12.15
CA MET A 1 10.77 -2.68 -12.58
C MET A 1 11.51 -1.68 -11.68
N VAL A 2 11.14 -1.51 -10.40
CA VAL A 2 11.78 -0.51 -9.50
C VAL A 2 13.31 -0.68 -9.39
N ARG A 3 13.80 -1.90 -9.09
CA ARG A 3 15.25 -2.19 -9.03
C ARG A 3 15.96 -1.95 -10.36
N ALA A 4 15.33 -2.34 -11.47
CA ALA A 4 15.88 -2.14 -12.81
C ALA A 4 16.02 -0.66 -13.16
N SER A 5 15.17 0.21 -12.58
CA SER A 5 15.27 1.67 -12.70
C SER A 5 16.32 2.30 -11.77
N GLY A 6 17.04 1.51 -10.97
CA GLY A 6 18.09 1.97 -10.06
C GLY A 6 17.62 2.41 -8.67
N TYR A 7 16.37 2.12 -8.29
CA TYR A 7 15.81 2.52 -6.99
C TYR A 7 15.85 1.36 -5.98
N PRO A 8 16.08 1.63 -4.69
CA PRO A 8 15.95 0.63 -3.66
C PRO A 8 14.48 0.19 -3.55
N VAL A 9 14.25 -1.07 -3.19
CA VAL A 9 12.90 -1.56 -2.91
C VAL A 9 12.92 -2.62 -1.83
N GLU A 10 12.02 -2.44 -0.86
CA GLU A 10 11.75 -3.34 0.24
C GLU A 10 10.34 -3.93 0.09
N ARG A 11 10.15 -5.14 0.60
CA ARG A 11 8.85 -5.81 0.70
C ARG A 11 8.54 -6.00 2.18
N HIS A 12 7.36 -5.57 2.60
CA HIS A 12 6.85 -5.70 3.95
C HIS A 12 5.51 -6.45 3.94
N THR A 13 5.11 -6.96 5.11
CA THR A 13 3.82 -7.62 5.29
C THR A 13 3.03 -6.91 6.38
N ALA A 14 1.84 -6.43 6.05
CA ALA A 14 0.84 -5.98 7.01
C ALA A 14 -0.11 -7.14 7.30
N ARG A 15 -0.43 -7.35 8.57
CA ARG A 15 -1.43 -8.34 9.01
C ARG A 15 -2.70 -7.60 9.38
N THR A 16 -3.83 -8.01 8.82
CA THR A 16 -5.15 -7.53 9.22
C THR A 16 -5.69 -8.34 10.40
N ASP A 17 -6.68 -7.78 11.09
CA ASP A 17 -7.29 -8.44 12.27
C ASP A 17 -7.99 -9.75 11.91
N ASP A 18 -8.56 -9.83 10.72
CA ASP A 18 -9.20 -11.04 10.19
C ASP A 18 -8.20 -12.04 9.57
N GLY A 19 -6.90 -11.73 9.56
CA GLY A 19 -5.83 -12.68 9.25
C GLY A 19 -5.37 -12.68 7.79
N PHE A 20 -5.70 -11.67 6.99
CA PHE A 20 -5.04 -11.45 5.70
C PHE A 20 -3.62 -10.92 5.90
N LEU A 21 -2.74 -11.35 5.00
CA LEU A 21 -1.33 -10.97 4.99
C LEU A 21 -1.06 -10.18 3.70
N LEU A 22 -1.07 -8.86 3.85
CA LEU A 22 -1.00 -7.90 2.75
C LEU A 22 0.44 -7.53 2.45
N THR A 23 0.80 -7.54 1.18
CA THR A 23 2.12 -7.07 0.76
C THR A 23 2.12 -5.55 0.62
N VAL A 24 3.05 -4.90 1.29
CA VAL A 24 3.33 -3.47 1.14
C VAL A 24 4.74 -3.31 0.60
N PHE A 25 4.88 -2.67 -0.57
CA PHE A 25 6.19 -2.33 -1.11
C PHE A 25 6.64 -0.96 -0.62
N ARG A 26 7.94 -0.76 -0.48
CA ARG A 26 8.53 0.52 -0.08
C ARG A 26 9.70 0.87 -0.97
N ILE A 27 9.79 2.13 -1.40
CA ILE A 27 10.98 2.72 -2.02
C ILE A 27 11.63 3.60 -0.94
N PRO A 28 12.55 3.03 -0.13
CA PRO A 28 12.90 3.59 1.16
C PRO A 28 13.66 4.91 1.05
N ARG A 29 13.26 5.87 1.88
CA ARG A 29 14.04 7.08 2.17
C ARG A 29 13.98 7.41 3.67
N PRO A 30 14.76 6.71 4.50
CA PRO A 30 14.67 6.85 5.97
C PRO A 30 14.83 8.30 6.45
N GLY A 31 14.04 8.67 7.47
CA GLY A 31 14.04 10.01 8.05
C GLY A 31 13.30 11.07 7.24
N ARG A 32 12.65 10.70 6.12
CA ARG A 32 11.82 11.60 5.31
C ARG A 32 10.33 11.35 5.49
N PRO A 33 9.45 12.34 5.21
CA PRO A 33 8.01 12.18 5.35
C PRO A 33 7.50 10.97 4.55
N ALA A 34 6.71 10.13 5.20
CA ALA A 34 6.11 8.96 4.57
C ALA A 34 4.92 9.34 3.70
N VAL A 35 4.85 8.74 2.51
CA VAL A 35 3.68 8.80 1.63
C VAL A 35 3.19 7.38 1.40
N PHE A 36 1.92 7.12 1.66
CA PHE A 36 1.27 5.84 1.39
C PHE A 36 0.35 5.96 0.17
N LEU A 37 0.62 5.13 -0.83
CA LEU A 37 -0.13 5.04 -2.08
C LEU A 37 -1.03 3.80 -2.05
N MET A 38 -2.34 4.00 -2.19
CA MET A 38 -3.31 2.92 -2.26
C MET A 38 -4.00 2.90 -3.63
N HIS A 39 -3.93 1.75 -4.29
CA HIS A 39 -4.47 1.57 -5.63
C HIS A 39 -6.00 1.42 -5.64
N GLY A 40 -6.58 1.49 -6.84
CA GLY A 40 -8.03 1.36 -7.05
C GLY A 40 -8.53 -0.07 -7.14
N ILE A 41 -9.84 -0.19 -7.38
CA ILE A 41 -10.54 -1.44 -7.72
C ILE A 41 -9.85 -2.13 -8.90
N LEU A 42 -9.64 -3.47 -8.80
CA LEU A 42 -9.03 -4.31 -9.84
C LEU A 42 -7.60 -3.92 -10.27
N SER A 43 -6.90 -3.16 -9.43
CA SER A 43 -5.54 -2.68 -9.68
C SER A 43 -4.55 -3.28 -8.65
N SER A 44 -3.29 -2.88 -8.72
CA SER A 44 -2.25 -3.24 -7.74
C SER A 44 -1.27 -2.08 -7.57
N SER A 45 -0.35 -2.20 -6.61
CA SER A 45 0.77 -1.27 -6.45
C SER A 45 1.63 -1.09 -7.71
N ALA A 46 1.56 -1.99 -8.69
CA ALA A 46 2.28 -1.88 -9.95
C ALA A 46 1.93 -0.60 -10.74
N ASP A 47 0.71 -0.08 -10.59
CA ASP A 47 0.23 1.11 -11.31
C ASP A 47 1.09 2.35 -10.98
N PHE A 48 1.60 2.44 -9.75
CA PHE A 48 2.40 3.58 -9.31
C PHE A 48 3.85 3.57 -9.82
N VAL A 49 4.28 2.44 -10.38
CA VAL A 49 5.66 2.22 -10.86
C VAL A 49 5.73 1.89 -12.35
N PHE A 50 4.59 1.59 -12.99
CA PHE A 50 4.47 1.11 -14.37
C PHE A 50 5.13 2.01 -15.41
N LEU A 51 4.97 3.34 -15.29
CA LEU A 51 5.52 4.29 -16.27
C LEU A 51 7.05 4.44 -16.23
N GLY A 52 7.73 3.81 -15.26
CA GLY A 52 9.18 3.86 -15.12
C GLY A 52 9.73 5.21 -14.67
N LYS A 53 11.07 5.32 -14.71
CA LYS A 53 11.83 6.47 -14.19
C LYS A 53 11.42 7.78 -14.87
N GLY A 54 11.27 8.84 -14.08
CA GLY A 54 10.90 10.18 -14.56
C GLY A 54 9.42 10.37 -14.90
N ARG A 55 8.58 9.33 -14.77
CA ARG A 55 7.14 9.41 -15.07
C ARG A 55 6.24 8.74 -14.05
N ALA A 56 6.71 7.67 -13.41
CA ALA A 56 5.90 6.93 -12.45
C ALA A 56 5.80 7.68 -11.11
N LEU A 57 4.58 7.81 -10.58
CA LEU A 57 4.29 8.60 -9.39
C LEU A 57 5.16 8.21 -8.19
N ALA A 58 5.33 6.92 -7.91
CA ALA A 58 6.14 6.46 -6.79
C ALA A 58 7.63 6.86 -6.92
N LEU A 59 8.16 6.87 -8.14
CA LEU A 59 9.54 7.25 -8.40
C LEU A 59 9.71 8.77 -8.32
N LEU A 60 8.76 9.53 -8.86
CA LEU A 60 8.73 10.99 -8.76
C LEU A 60 8.66 11.46 -7.31
N LEU A 61 7.82 10.84 -6.48
CA LEU A 61 7.73 11.14 -5.04
C LEU A 61 9.04 10.79 -4.32
N HIS A 62 9.65 9.65 -4.64
CA HIS A 62 10.93 9.29 -4.05
C HIS A 62 12.03 10.29 -4.43
N ASP A 63 12.07 10.75 -5.68
CA ASP A 63 13.02 11.76 -6.17
C ASP A 63 12.75 13.14 -5.55
N ALA A 64 11.48 13.47 -5.27
CA ALA A 64 11.07 14.66 -4.53
C ALA A 64 11.37 14.60 -3.02
N GLY A 65 11.94 13.48 -2.53
CA GLY A 65 12.45 13.37 -1.17
C GLY A 65 11.53 12.69 -0.17
N TYR A 66 10.50 11.96 -0.62
CA TYR A 66 9.58 11.21 0.26
C TYR A 66 10.03 9.76 0.50
N ASP A 67 9.58 9.18 1.62
CA ASP A 67 9.64 7.75 1.89
C ASP A 67 8.35 7.10 1.37
N VAL A 68 8.44 6.38 0.25
CA VAL A 68 7.26 5.96 -0.51
C VAL A 68 6.86 4.54 -0.15
N TRP A 69 5.61 4.37 0.25
CA TRP A 69 4.98 3.09 0.59
C TRP A 69 3.80 2.84 -0.34
N MET A 70 3.65 1.60 -0.81
CA MET A 70 2.64 1.21 -1.79
C MET A 70 1.91 -0.03 -1.29
N GLY A 71 0.64 0.14 -0.91
CA GLY A 71 -0.22 -0.93 -0.41
C GLY A 71 -0.77 -1.82 -1.52
N ASN A 72 -1.11 -3.06 -1.18
CA ASN A 72 -1.89 -3.96 -2.04
C ASN A 72 -3.07 -4.53 -1.25
N ALA A 73 -4.29 -4.30 -1.74
CA ALA A 73 -5.51 -4.82 -1.13
C ALA A 73 -5.55 -6.36 -1.14
N ARG A 74 -6.26 -6.96 -0.19
CA ARG A 74 -6.55 -8.40 -0.15
C ARG A 74 -7.07 -8.91 -1.50
N GLY A 75 -6.64 -10.11 -1.88
CA GLY A 75 -7.04 -10.76 -3.13
C GLY A 75 -6.30 -10.31 -4.39
N THR A 76 -5.55 -9.20 -4.35
CA THR A 76 -4.61 -8.84 -5.43
C THR A 76 -3.49 -9.86 -5.54
N THR A 77 -2.84 -9.95 -6.70
CA THR A 77 -1.75 -10.92 -6.96
C THR A 77 -0.69 -10.95 -5.85
N GLU A 78 -0.36 -9.79 -5.27
CA GLU A 78 0.65 -9.66 -4.22
C GLU A 78 0.13 -9.90 -2.80
N SER A 79 -1.19 -9.92 -2.59
CA SER A 79 -1.86 -10.07 -1.29
C SER A 79 -2.90 -11.20 -1.29
N ARG A 80 -2.53 -12.37 -1.83
CA ARG A 80 -3.33 -13.62 -1.82
C ARG A 80 -2.92 -14.59 -0.71
N ARG A 81 -2.63 -14.08 0.49
CA ARG A 81 -2.24 -14.89 1.65
C ARG A 81 -3.13 -14.58 2.84
N HIS A 82 -3.46 -15.63 3.57
CA HIS A 82 -4.23 -15.57 4.80
C HIS A 82 -3.68 -16.62 5.77
N GLU A 83 -3.78 -16.36 7.08
CA GLU A 83 -3.30 -17.25 8.13
C GLU A 83 -3.99 -18.63 8.20
N ARG A 84 -5.21 -18.75 7.68
CA ARG A 84 -6.06 -19.95 7.83
C ARG A 84 -6.74 -20.35 6.53
N LEU A 85 -7.23 -19.37 5.79
CA LEU A 85 -7.93 -19.59 4.53
C LEU A 85 -6.95 -19.73 3.37
N ARG A 86 -7.34 -20.50 2.36
CA ARG A 86 -6.57 -20.67 1.13
C ARG A 86 -7.33 -20.06 -0.06
N PRO A 87 -6.64 -19.56 -1.09
CA PRO A 87 -7.30 -18.94 -2.26
C PRO A 87 -8.24 -19.85 -3.05
N ASP A 88 -8.19 -21.18 -2.87
CA ASP A 88 -9.13 -22.16 -3.46
C ASP A 88 -10.46 -22.26 -2.70
N GLN A 89 -10.58 -21.63 -1.52
CA GLN A 89 -11.78 -21.65 -0.70
C GLN A 89 -12.65 -20.42 -0.97
N ALA A 90 -13.95 -20.61 -1.16
CA ALA A 90 -14.88 -19.48 -1.38
C ALA A 90 -14.84 -18.45 -0.24
N ALA A 91 -14.69 -18.90 1.01
CA ALA A 91 -14.56 -18.05 2.18
C ALA A 91 -13.36 -17.09 2.13
N PHE A 92 -12.29 -17.43 1.38
CA PHE A 92 -11.17 -16.52 1.18
C PHE A 92 -11.58 -15.25 0.40
N TRP A 93 -12.59 -15.37 -0.45
CA TRP A 93 -13.08 -14.29 -1.32
C TRP A 93 -14.34 -13.62 -0.78
N ASP A 94 -14.76 -13.97 0.44
CA ASP A 94 -15.92 -13.38 1.11
C ASP A 94 -15.54 -12.05 1.77
N PHE A 95 -15.22 -11.06 0.92
CA PHE A 95 -14.94 -9.70 1.32
C PHE A 95 -15.37 -8.73 0.23
N SER A 96 -15.48 -7.46 0.60
CA SER A 96 -15.82 -6.36 -0.28
C SER A 96 -14.84 -5.19 -0.10
N TRP A 97 -15.18 -4.05 -0.70
CA TRP A 97 -14.50 -2.78 -0.46
C TRP A 97 -14.54 -2.35 1.00
N HIS A 98 -15.55 -2.81 1.75
CA HIS A 98 -15.70 -2.47 3.15
C HIS A 98 -14.48 -2.93 3.95
N GLU A 99 -14.14 -4.22 3.87
CA GLU A 99 -13.00 -4.80 4.58
C GLU A 99 -11.66 -4.20 4.13
N ILE A 100 -11.53 -3.82 2.85
CA ILE A 100 -10.34 -3.12 2.37
C ILE A 100 -10.20 -1.75 3.07
N GLY A 101 -11.29 -1.00 3.20
CA GLY A 101 -11.27 0.31 3.85
C GLY A 101 -11.13 0.25 5.37
N THR A 102 -11.75 -0.74 6.02
CA THR A 102 -11.81 -0.83 7.48
C THR A 102 -10.74 -1.71 8.11
N LEU A 103 -10.13 -2.62 7.35
CA LEU A 103 -9.10 -3.55 7.85
C LEU A 103 -7.76 -3.38 7.11
N ASP A 104 -7.77 -3.40 5.78
CA ASP A 104 -6.51 -3.39 5.01
C ASP A 104 -5.76 -2.07 5.13
N VAL A 105 -6.45 -0.96 4.86
CA VAL A 105 -5.84 0.38 4.89
C VAL A 105 -5.30 0.70 6.29
N PRO A 106 -6.07 0.52 7.40
CA PRO A 106 -5.54 0.72 8.75
C PRO A 106 -4.33 -0.16 9.05
N ALA A 107 -4.37 -1.46 8.73
CA ALA A 107 -3.24 -2.37 8.97
C ALA A 107 -1.96 -1.93 8.22
N CYS A 108 -2.11 -1.44 6.97
CA CYS A 108 -1.00 -0.90 6.20
C CYS A 108 -0.48 0.42 6.77
N VAL A 109 -1.36 1.36 7.12
CA VAL A 109 -1.00 2.66 7.72
C VAL A 109 -0.25 2.44 9.03
N ASP A 110 -0.77 1.58 9.90
CA ASP A 110 -0.14 1.23 11.16
C ASP A 110 1.26 0.60 10.98
N LEU A 111 1.40 -0.28 9.98
CA LEU A 111 2.70 -0.82 9.61
C LEU A 111 3.68 0.30 9.23
N VAL A 112 3.25 1.26 8.40
CA VAL A 112 4.08 2.40 7.97
C VAL A 112 4.49 3.24 9.17
N LEU A 113 3.53 3.71 9.98
CA LEU A 113 3.79 4.56 11.14
C LEU A 113 4.73 3.88 12.16
N ARG A 114 4.54 2.59 12.44
CA ARG A 114 5.44 1.82 13.32
C ARG A 114 6.84 1.69 12.74
N ARG A 115 6.97 1.46 11.43
CA ARG A 115 8.28 1.28 10.76
C ARG A 115 9.05 2.59 10.64
N THR A 116 8.38 3.69 10.37
CA THR A 116 9.00 5.01 10.20
C THR A 116 9.15 5.78 11.51
N ARG A 117 8.43 5.37 12.57
CA ARG A 117 8.29 6.08 13.84
C ARG A 117 7.72 7.50 13.67
N GLN A 118 6.93 7.71 12.62
CA GLN A 118 6.24 8.97 12.39
C GLN A 118 4.86 8.94 13.04
N SER A 119 4.36 10.11 13.45
CA SER A 119 3.02 10.28 14.01
C SER A 119 1.93 10.39 12.93
N ALA A 120 2.31 10.74 11.71
CA ALA A 120 1.42 10.91 10.57
C ALA A 120 2.13 10.55 9.25
N LEU A 121 1.34 10.36 8.19
CA LEU A 121 1.82 10.15 6.82
C LEU A 121 0.89 10.85 5.83
N HIS A 122 1.39 11.09 4.61
CA HIS A 122 0.56 11.56 3.51
C HIS A 122 -0.13 10.38 2.83
N TYR A 123 -1.45 10.45 2.68
CA TYR A 123 -2.23 9.39 2.04
C TYR A 123 -2.66 9.80 0.63
N VAL A 124 -2.41 8.95 -0.36
CA VAL A 124 -2.88 9.12 -1.74
C VAL A 124 -3.63 7.87 -2.17
N GLY A 125 -4.93 8.00 -2.37
CA GLY A 125 -5.78 6.94 -2.92
C GLY A 125 -6.14 7.22 -4.38
N HIS A 126 -6.00 6.24 -5.26
CA HIS A 126 -6.46 6.33 -6.65
C HIS A 126 -7.77 5.53 -6.84
N SER A 127 -8.73 6.10 -7.60
CA SER A 127 -10.06 5.52 -7.85
C SER A 127 -10.93 5.38 -6.57
N GLN A 128 -11.82 4.38 -6.51
CA GLN A 128 -12.95 4.25 -5.56
C GLN A 128 -12.58 4.14 -4.06
N VAL A 129 -11.28 4.11 -3.72
CA VAL A 129 -10.76 4.22 -2.34
C VAL A 129 -11.05 5.60 -1.71
N SER A 130 -11.48 6.59 -2.50
CA SER A 130 -11.86 7.93 -2.03
C SER A 130 -13.25 8.06 -1.39
N ARG A 131 -14.08 6.99 -1.37
CA ARG A 131 -15.49 7.08 -0.91
C ARG A 131 -15.72 6.92 0.60
N HIS A 132 -14.70 6.61 1.40
CA HIS A 132 -14.75 6.84 2.84
C HIS A 132 -13.98 8.13 3.14
N ARG A 133 -14.67 9.12 3.74
CA ARG A 133 -14.07 10.38 4.20
C ARG A 133 -12.91 10.08 5.16
N THR A 134 -11.69 10.05 4.64
CA THR A 134 -10.48 10.27 5.43
C THR A 134 -10.04 11.70 5.15
N LEU A 135 -10.25 12.55 6.15
CA LEU A 135 -9.72 13.91 6.20
C LEU A 135 -8.20 13.85 5.99
N ILE A 136 -7.74 14.48 4.91
CA ILE A 136 -6.33 14.81 4.71
C ILE A 136 -6.02 15.94 5.69
N PHE A 137 -5.36 15.64 6.81
CA PHE A 137 -4.68 16.69 7.57
C PHE A 137 -3.38 17.00 6.85
N LEU A 138 -3.37 18.11 6.11
CA LEU A 138 -2.15 18.87 5.87
C LEU A 138 -1.95 19.73 7.14
N GLN A 139 -0.89 19.43 7.90
CA GLN A 139 -0.24 20.45 8.71
C GLN A 139 1.05 20.84 8.02
#